data_AF-A0A945MRP8-F1
#
_entry.id   AF-A0A945MRP8-F1
#
_cell.length_a   1.000
_cell.length_b   1.000
_cell.length_c   1.000
_cell.angle_alpha   90.00
_cell.angle_beta   90.00
_cell.angle_gamma   90.00
#
_symmetry.space_group_name_H-M   'P 1'
#
loop_
_entity.id
_entity.type
_entity.pdbx_description
1 polymer ?
#
loop_
_entity_poly.entity_id
_entity_poly.type
_entity_poly.pdbx_seq_one_letter_code
_entity_poly.pdbx_strand_id
1 'polypeptide(L)'
;MLRNLAILALVAGLSGCSTENEDKAMLVQYINEMTKLADKNKQIVESIKHLRKPIDKISAQDLVEARELINSYVSDVQTMFPRDVSYRELRVTHNLYVDKVSQAVELSGDKGREMKREKSNVAIGVKHIARFTERHYNGMSILWERHKLTDFPLDWPE
;
A
#
# COMPACT_ATOMS: atom_id res chain seq x y z
N MET A 1 67.70 -8.22 -5.54
CA MET A 1 66.98 -9.50 -5.65
C MET A 1 65.49 -9.22 -5.60
N LEU A 2 64.83 -9.16 -6.77
CA LEU A 2 63.37 -9.21 -6.86
C LEU A 2 62.92 -10.59 -6.40
N ARG A 3 61.99 -10.68 -5.45
CA ARG A 3 61.14 -11.87 -5.29
C ARG A 3 59.84 -11.52 -4.54
N ASN A 4 58.81 -11.34 -5.37
CA ASN A 4 57.45 -11.82 -5.19
C ASN A 4 56.50 -11.02 -4.28
N LEU A 5 55.94 -9.98 -4.91
CA LEU A 5 54.50 -9.67 -4.83
C LEU A 5 53.67 -10.93 -5.15
N ALA A 6 52.79 -11.33 -4.24
CA ALA A 6 51.65 -12.21 -4.50
C ALA A 6 50.41 -11.45 -3.98
N ILE A 7 49.79 -10.62 -4.83
CA ILE A 7 48.60 -10.94 -5.63
C ILE A 7 47.36 -11.20 -4.74
N LEU A 8 46.51 -10.16 -4.72
CA LEU A 8 45.07 -10.20 -4.45
C LEU A 8 44.37 -11.37 -5.17
N ALA A 9 43.42 -12.00 -4.50
CA ALA A 9 42.04 -12.17 -4.99
C ALA A 9 41.29 -13.19 -4.13
N LEU A 10 40.38 -12.75 -3.25
CA LEU A 10 39.15 -13.50 -2.95
C LEU A 10 38.11 -12.71 -2.11
N VAL A 11 37.66 -11.53 -2.53
CA VAL A 11 36.48 -10.89 -1.89
C VAL A 11 35.58 -10.17 -2.91
N ALA A 12 35.24 -10.85 -4.00
CA ALA A 12 34.29 -10.30 -4.98
C ALA A 12 33.35 -11.37 -5.55
N GLY A 13 32.83 -12.26 -4.68
CA GLY A 13 31.92 -13.34 -5.10
C GLY A 13 30.76 -13.66 -4.16
N LEU A 14 30.58 -12.94 -3.04
CA LEU A 14 29.51 -13.23 -2.06
C LEU A 14 28.42 -12.14 -1.96
N SER A 15 28.58 -11.02 -2.65
CA SER A 15 27.64 -9.89 -2.60
C SER A 15 26.42 -10.03 -3.53
N GLY A 16 26.27 -11.17 -4.21
CA GLY A 16 25.08 -11.46 -5.05
C GLY A 16 23.96 -12.18 -4.29
N CYS A 17 24.30 -13.11 -3.40
CA CYS A 17 23.29 -13.90 -2.66
C CYS A 17 22.83 -13.22 -1.36
N SER A 18 23.61 -12.31 -0.76
CA SER A 18 23.21 -11.62 0.47
C SER A 18 22.07 -10.64 0.20
N THR A 19 22.18 -9.84 -0.85
CA THR A 19 21.17 -8.85 -1.26
C THR A 19 19.87 -9.50 -1.72
N GLU A 20 19.91 -10.62 -2.44
CA GLU A 20 18.68 -11.32 -2.84
C GLU A 20 17.90 -11.84 -1.62
N ASN A 21 18.60 -12.43 -0.65
CA ASN A 21 17.95 -12.91 0.59
C ASN A 21 17.46 -11.77 1.48
N GLU A 22 18.20 -10.65 1.54
CA GLU A 22 17.80 -9.44 2.25
C GLU A 22 16.55 -8.81 1.61
N ASP A 23 16.53 -8.64 0.29
CA ASP A 23 15.39 -8.12 -0.46
C ASP A 23 14.15 -9.01 -0.28
N LYS A 24 14.34 -10.33 -0.32
CA LYS A 24 13.30 -11.31 -0.05
C LYS A 24 12.74 -11.19 1.37
N ALA A 25 13.60 -11.07 2.39
CA ALA A 25 13.17 -10.90 3.77
C ALA A 25 12.41 -9.60 3.98
N MET A 26 12.87 -8.50 3.37
CA MET A 26 12.18 -7.21 3.38
C MET A 26 10.81 -7.28 2.71
N LEU A 27 10.71 -7.98 1.57
CA LEU A 27 9.42 -8.18 0.90
C LEU A 27 8.45 -9.00 1.77
N VAL A 28 8.90 -10.08 2.40
CA VAL A 28 8.07 -10.88 3.32
C VAL A 28 7.60 -10.03 4.50
N GLN A 29 8.50 -9.27 5.12
CA GLN A 29 8.13 -8.34 6.20
C GLN A 29 7.10 -7.31 5.73
N TYR A 30 7.33 -6.70 4.57
CA TYR A 30 6.41 -5.72 3.99
C TYR A 30 5.00 -6.29 3.80
N ILE A 31 4.91 -7.48 3.20
CA ILE A 31 3.65 -8.16 2.98
C ILE A 31 2.94 -8.49 4.30
N ASN A 32 3.69 -8.94 5.32
CA ASN A 32 3.15 -9.17 6.66
C ASN A 32 2.64 -7.90 7.34
N GLU A 33 3.23 -6.73 7.07
CA GLU A 33 2.67 -5.46 7.53
C GLU A 33 1.37 -5.14 6.78
N MET A 34 1.35 -5.32 5.47
CA MET A 34 0.16 -5.05 4.63
C MET A 34 -1.05 -5.91 4.99
N THR A 35 -0.87 -7.15 5.47
CA THR A 35 -1.99 -8.00 5.93
C THR A 35 -2.75 -7.39 7.12
N LYS A 36 -2.11 -6.52 7.92
CA LYS A 36 -2.76 -5.82 9.03
C LYS A 36 -3.85 -4.82 8.57
N LEU A 37 -3.86 -4.46 7.28
CA LEU A 37 -4.92 -3.64 6.69
C LEU A 37 -6.17 -4.45 6.27
N ALA A 38 -6.19 -5.77 6.42
CA ALA A 38 -7.28 -6.62 5.92
C ALA A 38 -8.66 -6.17 6.43
N ASP A 39 -8.81 -5.86 7.71
CA ASP A 39 -10.09 -5.40 8.24
C ASP A 39 -10.48 -4.00 7.77
N LYS A 40 -9.49 -3.10 7.61
CA LYS A 40 -9.74 -1.78 7.02
C LYS A 40 -10.13 -1.88 5.54
N ASN A 41 -9.56 -2.82 4.79
CA ASN A 41 -9.96 -3.07 3.41
C ASN A 41 -11.44 -3.52 3.33
N LYS A 42 -11.89 -4.39 4.25
CA LYS A 42 -13.31 -4.76 4.34
C LYS A 42 -14.19 -3.54 4.63
N GLN A 43 -13.79 -2.70 5.59
CA GLN A 43 -14.50 -1.45 5.90
C GLN A 43 -14.57 -0.50 4.71
N ILE A 44 -13.51 -0.40 3.89
CA ILE A 44 -13.51 0.39 2.66
C ILE A 44 -14.55 -0.15 1.67
N VAL A 45 -14.60 -1.47 1.46
CA VAL A 45 -15.59 -2.12 0.59
C VAL A 45 -17.02 -1.91 1.10
N GLU A 46 -17.24 -2.08 2.40
CA GLU A 46 -18.53 -1.84 3.04
C GLU A 46 -18.96 -0.38 2.90
N SER A 47 -18.04 0.58 3.09
CA SER A 47 -18.28 2.00 2.90
C SER A 47 -18.65 2.32 1.44
N ILE A 48 -17.97 1.71 0.47
CA ILE A 48 -18.33 1.82 -0.96
C ILE A 48 -19.75 1.29 -1.20
N LYS A 49 -20.10 0.12 -0.64
CA LYS A 49 -21.43 -0.49 -0.76
C LYS A 49 -22.50 0.42 -0.12
N HIS A 50 -22.23 0.98 1.05
CA HIS A 50 -23.13 1.91 1.75
C HIS A 50 -23.34 3.20 0.96
N LEU A 51 -22.27 3.87 0.51
CA LEU A 51 -22.34 5.14 -0.21
C LEU A 51 -22.96 5.03 -1.61
N ARG A 52 -23.14 3.82 -2.16
CA ARG A 52 -23.92 3.59 -3.40
C ARG A 52 -25.44 3.69 -3.19
N LYS A 53 -25.94 3.57 -1.96
CA LYS A 53 -27.38 3.66 -1.66
C LYS A 53 -27.95 5.02 -2.06
N PRO A 54 -29.27 5.18 -2.26
CA PRO A 54 -29.92 6.49 -2.48
C PRO A 54 -29.60 7.54 -1.40
N ILE A 55 -29.67 8.83 -1.74
CA ILE A 55 -29.25 9.94 -0.85
C ILE A 55 -30.09 10.04 0.44
N ASP A 56 -31.37 9.70 0.37
CA ASP A 56 -32.32 9.62 1.49
C ASP A 56 -31.95 8.54 2.52
N LYS A 57 -31.04 7.62 2.17
CA LYS A 57 -30.51 6.58 3.06
C LYS A 57 -29.11 6.89 3.60
N ILE A 58 -28.59 8.09 3.34
CA ILE A 58 -27.26 8.52 3.77
C ILE A 58 -27.39 9.69 4.72
N SER A 59 -26.84 9.52 5.92
CA SER A 59 -26.79 10.58 6.94
C SER A 59 -25.51 11.41 6.81
N ALA A 60 -25.50 12.62 7.39
CA ALA A 60 -24.29 13.42 7.50
C ALA A 60 -23.21 12.69 8.31
N GLN A 61 -23.60 11.91 9.31
CA GLN A 61 -22.71 11.11 10.14
C GLN A 61 -22.00 10.02 9.31
N ASP A 62 -22.71 9.37 8.38
CA ASP A 62 -22.10 8.37 7.48
C ASP A 62 -20.94 8.97 6.67
N LEU A 63 -21.07 10.25 6.27
CA LEU A 63 -20.02 10.96 5.53
C LEU A 63 -18.87 11.41 6.43
N VAL A 64 -19.10 11.59 7.73
CA VAL A 64 -18.03 11.85 8.71
C VAL A 64 -17.23 10.58 8.93
N GLU A 65 -17.91 9.47 9.23
CA GLU A 65 -17.29 8.16 9.47
C GLU A 65 -16.48 7.68 8.27
N ALA A 66 -17.01 7.83 7.06
CA ALA A 66 -16.27 7.47 5.85
C ALA A 66 -15.01 8.33 5.63
N ARG A 67 -15.03 9.62 6.00
CA ARG A 67 -13.82 10.47 5.96
C ARG A 67 -12.82 10.09 7.05
N GLU A 68 -13.28 9.75 8.24
CA GLU A 68 -12.43 9.24 9.31
C GLU A 68 -11.76 7.93 8.89
N LEU A 69 -12.50 7.02 8.26
CA LEU A 69 -11.95 5.80 7.66
C LEU A 69 -10.88 6.11 6.61
N ILE A 70 -11.14 7.05 5.69
CA ILE A 70 -10.15 7.48 4.68
C ILE A 70 -8.87 8.00 5.35
N ASN A 71 -9.01 8.93 6.31
CA ASN A 71 -7.86 9.53 7.00
C ASN A 71 -7.07 8.48 7.78
N SER A 72 -7.77 7.60 8.50
CA SER A 72 -7.17 6.53 9.28
C SER A 72 -6.45 5.52 8.39
N TYR A 73 -7.02 5.16 7.24
CA TYR A 73 -6.38 4.28 6.27
C TYR A 73 -5.09 4.89 5.71
N VAL A 74 -5.15 6.16 5.30
CA VAL A 74 -4.00 6.88 4.74
C VAL A 74 -2.90 7.04 5.78
N SER A 75 -3.26 7.36 7.02
CA SER A 75 -2.31 7.46 8.14
C SER A 75 -1.56 6.15 8.39
N ASP A 76 -2.28 5.02 8.41
CA ASP A 76 -1.64 3.71 8.58
C ASP A 76 -0.68 3.43 7.43
N VAL A 77 -1.11 3.60 6.17
CA VAL A 77 -0.25 3.36 5.00
C VAL A 77 1.01 4.23 5.00
N GLN A 78 0.90 5.48 5.47
CA GLN A 78 2.04 6.40 5.57
C GLN A 78 3.06 6.00 6.65
N THR A 79 2.64 5.24 7.66
CA THR A 79 3.44 4.98 8.87
C THR A 79 3.81 3.51 9.06
N MET A 80 3.09 2.59 8.45
CA MET A 80 3.26 1.15 8.64
C MET A 80 4.56 0.58 8.09
N PHE A 81 5.20 1.29 7.16
CA PHE A 81 6.45 0.82 6.57
C PHE A 81 7.38 1.99 6.19
N PRO A 82 8.71 1.86 6.34
CA PRO A 82 9.64 2.92 5.97
C PRO A 82 9.64 3.20 4.46
N ARG A 83 9.76 4.49 4.10
CA ARG A 83 9.83 4.95 2.70
C ARG A 83 11.22 4.85 2.07
N ASP A 84 12.24 4.52 2.86
CA ASP A 84 13.65 4.57 2.51
C ASP A 84 14.37 3.22 2.61
N VAL A 85 13.63 2.11 2.41
CA VAL A 85 14.23 0.77 2.38
C VAL A 85 15.24 0.58 1.25
N SER A 86 16.22 -0.31 1.44
CA SER A 86 17.29 -0.59 0.47
C SER A 86 16.77 -1.28 -0.79
N TYR A 87 15.77 -2.16 -0.66
CA TYR A 87 15.15 -2.85 -1.80
C TYR A 87 14.42 -1.86 -2.71
N ARG A 88 15.04 -1.49 -3.84
CA ARG A 88 14.61 -0.39 -4.71
C ARG A 88 13.20 -0.57 -5.27
N GLU A 89 12.89 -1.74 -5.80
CA GLU A 89 11.60 -2.03 -6.45
C GLU A 89 10.46 -1.93 -5.43
N LEU A 90 10.65 -2.49 -4.24
CA LEU A 90 9.72 -2.36 -3.13
C LEU A 90 9.55 -0.89 -2.73
N ARG A 91 10.66 -0.17 -2.53
CA ARG A 91 10.64 1.26 -2.17
C ARG A 91 9.83 2.10 -3.16
N VAL A 92 10.12 1.96 -4.46
CA VAL A 92 9.44 2.72 -5.51
C VAL A 92 7.95 2.39 -5.53
N THR A 93 7.60 1.11 -5.43
CA THR A 93 6.20 0.67 -5.51
C THR A 93 5.41 1.11 -4.28
N HIS A 94 5.98 0.97 -3.08
CA HIS A 94 5.38 1.44 -1.84
C HIS A 94 5.19 2.96 -1.83
N ASN A 95 6.22 3.73 -2.20
CA ASN A 95 6.12 5.19 -2.20
C ASN A 95 5.05 5.69 -3.17
N LEU A 96 4.98 5.09 -4.37
CA LEU A 96 3.91 5.39 -5.32
C LEU A 96 2.53 5.05 -4.76
N TYR A 97 2.38 3.90 -4.10
CA TYR A 97 1.13 3.51 -3.46
C TYR A 97 0.70 4.53 -2.41
N VAL A 98 1.58 4.86 -1.47
CA VAL A 98 1.32 5.85 -0.40
C VAL A 98 0.92 7.20 -1.00
N ASP A 99 1.65 7.70 -2.00
CA ASP A 99 1.34 8.97 -2.66
C ASP A 99 -0.04 8.93 -3.33
N LYS A 100 -0.40 7.83 -3.97
CA LYS A 100 -1.71 7.67 -4.61
C LYS A 100 -2.83 7.57 -3.59
N VAL A 101 -2.73 6.76 -2.54
CA VAL A 101 -3.81 6.66 -1.56
C VAL A 101 -3.99 7.95 -0.77
N SER A 102 -2.91 8.70 -0.52
CA SER A 102 -2.98 9.99 0.21
C SER A 102 -3.90 11.01 -0.48
N GLN A 103 -4.03 10.95 -1.81
CA GLN A 103 -4.95 11.82 -2.57
C GLN A 103 -6.42 11.60 -2.19
N ALA A 104 -6.79 10.48 -1.58
CA ALA A 104 -8.16 10.23 -1.13
C ALA A 104 -8.63 11.24 -0.07
N VAL A 105 -7.71 11.78 0.73
CA VAL A 105 -8.01 12.81 1.74
C VAL A 105 -8.51 14.08 1.06
N GLU A 106 -7.78 14.57 0.05
CA GLU A 106 -8.18 15.76 -0.71
C GLU A 106 -9.49 15.53 -1.46
N LEU A 107 -9.63 14.38 -2.14
CA LEU A 107 -10.83 14.02 -2.89
C LEU A 107 -12.11 13.98 -2.03
N SER A 108 -11.97 13.66 -0.74
CA SER A 108 -13.08 13.58 0.21
C SER A 108 -13.23 14.82 1.11
N GLY A 109 -12.31 15.77 1.02
CA GLY A 109 -12.15 16.88 1.97
C GLY A 109 -13.17 18.01 1.84
N ASP A 110 -13.84 18.14 0.69
CA ASP A 110 -14.88 19.14 0.47
C ASP A 110 -16.08 18.92 1.42
N LYS A 111 -16.32 19.89 2.32
CA LYS A 111 -17.37 19.93 3.35
C LYS A 111 -18.20 21.21 3.27
N GLY A 112 -19.35 21.24 3.93
CA GLY A 112 -20.25 22.41 4.02
C GLY A 112 -21.04 22.69 2.75
N ARG A 113 -21.19 21.68 1.88
CA ARG A 113 -21.91 21.79 0.61
C ARG A 113 -23.23 21.03 0.67
N GLU A 114 -23.99 21.08 -0.42
CA GLU A 114 -25.13 20.19 -0.62
C GLU A 114 -24.74 18.73 -0.38
N MET A 115 -25.52 18.03 0.45
CA MET A 115 -25.28 16.66 0.90
C MET A 115 -24.98 15.69 -0.27
N LYS A 116 -25.63 15.89 -1.42
CA LYS A 116 -25.41 15.09 -2.63
C LYS A 116 -23.98 15.22 -3.17
N ARG A 117 -23.42 16.44 -3.17
CA ARG A 117 -22.03 16.69 -3.58
C ARG A 117 -21.04 16.10 -2.59
N GLU A 118 -21.27 16.31 -1.30
CA GLU A 118 -20.41 15.76 -0.26
C GLU A 118 -20.33 14.23 -0.34
N LYS A 119 -21.47 13.57 -0.46
CA LYS A 119 -21.54 12.13 -0.66
C LYS A 119 -20.74 11.68 -1.89
N SER A 120 -20.86 12.39 -3.01
CA SER A 120 -20.12 12.06 -4.23
C SER A 120 -18.61 12.14 -4.00
N ASN A 121 -18.13 13.18 -3.31
CA ASN A 121 -16.72 13.38 -3.02
C ASN A 121 -16.16 12.30 -2.09
N VAL A 122 -16.87 12.00 -1.00
CA VAL A 122 -16.49 10.92 -0.09
C VAL A 122 -16.49 9.56 -0.80
N ALA A 123 -17.50 9.29 -1.64
CA ALA A 123 -17.57 8.07 -2.44
C ALA A 123 -16.40 7.94 -3.44
N ILE A 124 -15.91 9.05 -4.00
CA ILE A 124 -14.70 9.07 -4.82
C ILE A 124 -13.47 8.72 -3.98
N GLY A 125 -13.33 9.31 -2.79
CA GLY A 125 -12.23 9.01 -1.87
C GLY A 125 -12.10 7.52 -1.52
N VAL A 126 -13.18 6.89 -1.06
CA VAL A 126 -13.14 5.44 -0.71
C VAL A 126 -12.87 4.55 -1.93
N LYS A 127 -13.45 4.85 -3.10
CA LYS A 127 -13.18 4.11 -4.34
C LYS A 127 -11.75 4.27 -4.81
N HIS A 128 -11.15 5.43 -4.57
CA HIS A 128 -9.77 5.72 -4.93
C HIS A 128 -8.80 4.86 -4.10
N ILE A 129 -9.03 4.74 -2.79
CA ILE A 129 -8.28 3.82 -1.91
C ILE A 129 -8.38 2.38 -2.43
N ALA A 130 -9.59 1.89 -2.68
CA ALA A 130 -9.81 0.53 -3.16
C ALA A 130 -9.03 0.24 -4.45
N ARG A 131 -9.21 1.09 -5.46
CA ARG A 131 -8.54 0.95 -6.76
C ARG A 131 -7.02 0.92 -6.64
N PHE A 132 -6.42 1.78 -5.83
CA PHE A 132 -4.97 1.84 -5.71
C PHE A 132 -4.39 0.76 -4.82
N THR A 133 -5.15 0.27 -3.84
CA THR A 133 -4.74 -0.88 -3.00
C THR A 133 -4.75 -2.17 -3.81
N GLU A 134 -5.81 -2.43 -4.58
CA GLU A 134 -5.89 -3.60 -5.46
C GLU A 134 -4.74 -3.61 -6.50
N ARG A 135 -4.48 -2.46 -7.14
CA ARG A 135 -3.34 -2.31 -8.07
C ARG A 135 -1.99 -2.53 -7.38
N HIS A 136 -1.85 -2.06 -6.15
CA HIS A 136 -0.63 -2.25 -5.37
C HIS A 136 -0.42 -3.73 -5.03
N TYR A 137 -1.48 -4.45 -4.66
CA TYR A 137 -1.41 -5.89 -4.40
C TYR A 137 -0.97 -6.66 -5.65
N ASN A 138 -1.50 -6.30 -6.82
CA ASN A 138 -1.03 -6.87 -8.10
C ASN A 138 0.44 -6.52 -8.41
N GLY A 139 0.91 -5.33 -8.03
CA GLY A 139 2.33 -4.98 -8.16
C GLY A 139 3.22 -5.81 -7.22
N MET A 140 2.73 -6.05 -6.00
CA MET A 140 3.42 -6.85 -4.99
C MET A 140 3.47 -8.33 -5.35
N SER A 141 2.42 -8.90 -5.95
CA SER A 141 2.43 -10.29 -6.41
C SER A 141 3.51 -10.53 -7.45
N ILE A 142 3.75 -9.57 -8.36
CA ILE A 142 4.85 -9.64 -9.33
C ILE A 142 6.22 -9.68 -8.62
N LEU A 143 6.42 -8.86 -7.58
CA LEU A 143 7.67 -8.92 -6.80
C LEU A 143 7.80 -10.23 -6.03
N TRP A 144 6.70 -10.76 -5.50
CA TRP A 144 6.63 -12.03 -4.79
C TRP A 144 7.03 -13.21 -5.68
N GLU A 145 6.48 -13.25 -6.89
CA GLU A 145 6.76 -14.27 -7.90
C GLU A 145 8.23 -14.23 -8.37
N ARG A 146 8.82 -13.04 -8.52
CA ARG A 146 10.24 -12.90 -8.89
C ARG A 146 11.18 -13.57 -7.87
N HIS A 147 10.82 -13.53 -6.60
CA HIS A 147 11.54 -14.19 -5.51
C HIS A 147 11.14 -15.67 -5.31
N LYS A 148 10.31 -16.21 -6.21
CA LYS A 148 9.80 -17.60 -6.20
C LYS A 148 9.14 -17.98 -4.88
N LEU A 149 8.46 -17.02 -4.24
CA LEU A 149 7.67 -17.27 -3.05
C LEU A 149 6.29 -17.81 -3.46
N THR A 150 5.77 -18.80 -2.71
CA THR A 150 4.44 -19.36 -2.94
C THR A 150 3.39 -18.61 -2.11
N ASP A 151 2.11 -18.84 -2.41
CA ASP A 151 0.98 -18.45 -1.54
C ASP A 151 0.95 -16.94 -1.20
N PHE A 152 0.86 -16.09 -2.22
CA PHE A 152 0.77 -14.65 -2.01
C PHE A 152 -0.44 -14.29 -1.13
N PRO A 153 -0.23 -13.65 0.04
CA PRO A 153 -1.27 -13.59 1.09
C PRO A 153 -2.13 -12.33 1.04
N LEU A 154 -1.84 -11.38 0.14
CA LEU A 154 -2.65 -10.17 0.01
C LEU A 154 -3.75 -10.40 -1.01
N ASP A 155 -4.98 -10.31 -0.54
CA ASP A 155 -6.17 -10.37 -1.38
C ASP A 155 -7.08 -9.17 -1.09
N TRP A 156 -7.75 -8.68 -2.14
CA TRP A 156 -8.71 -7.60 -2.00
C TRP A 156 -10.10 -8.19 -1.71
N PRO A 157 -10.78 -7.76 -0.63
CA PRO A 157 -12.08 -8.32 -0.27
C PRO A 157 -13.19 -7.97 -1.29
N GLU A 158 -14.12 -8.91 -1.50
CA GLU A 158 -15.29 -8.78 -2.38
C GLU A 158 -16.44 -7.93 -1.81
#